data_AF-M2M7Z0-F1
#
_entry.id   AF-M2M7Z0-F1
#
_cell.length_a   1.000
_cell.length_b   1.000
_cell.length_c   1.000
_cell.angle_alpha   90.00
_cell.angle_beta   90.00
_cell.angle_gamma   90.00
#
_symmetry.space_group_name_H-M   'P 1'
#
loop_
_entity.id
_entity.type
_entity.pdbx_description
1 polymer ?
#
loop_
_entity_poly.entity_id
_entity_poly.type
_entity_poly.pdbx_seq_one_letter_code
_entity_poly.pdbx_strand_id
1 'polypeptide(L)'
;MPEPSRLVKLGQLHQIDKGSKVRFLACVHNYDGQTARLTLKDRYPATSPGTPTAIVSIHGVIDGMNHELLETGAWLNVMGYVRSSPPDLVTSKPNRSKTARLTYIEATMIWSAGAIKLDVYQAAVTSLQETATIEPPD
;
A
#
# COMPACT_ATOMS: atom_id res chain seq x y z
N MET A 1 20.71 -7.53 -9.90
CA MET A 1 20.50 -6.20 -9.29
C MET A 1 19.14 -6.18 -8.62
N PRO A 2 18.97 -5.60 -7.42
CA PRO A 2 17.65 -5.50 -6.81
C PRO A 2 16.71 -4.67 -7.71
N GLU A 3 15.48 -5.13 -7.90
CA GLU A 3 14.49 -4.43 -8.73
C GLU A 3 14.19 -3.04 -8.13
N PRO A 4 14.18 -1.97 -8.94
CA PRO A 4 13.81 -0.65 -8.47
C PRO A 4 12.34 -0.62 -8.05
N SER A 5 12.03 0.02 -6.91
CA SER A 5 10.65 0.15 -6.46
C SER A 5 9.88 1.18 -7.29
N ARG A 6 8.67 0.85 -7.74
CA ARG A 6 7.77 1.79 -8.43
C ARG A 6 6.95 2.61 -7.43
N LEU A 7 7.03 3.93 -7.51
CA LEU A 7 6.19 4.82 -6.69
C LEU A 7 4.78 4.88 -7.27
N VAL A 8 3.79 4.42 -6.49
CA VAL A 8 2.41 4.29 -6.94
C VAL A 8 1.42 4.79 -5.88
N LYS A 9 0.24 5.18 -6.35
CA LYS A 9 -0.89 5.51 -5.48
C LYS A 9 -1.52 4.22 -4.98
N LEU A 10 -2.06 4.22 -3.76
CA LEU A 10 -2.74 3.04 -3.21
C LEU A 10 -3.84 2.51 -4.15
N GLY A 11 -4.61 3.42 -4.77
CA GLY A 11 -5.64 3.10 -5.74
C GLY A 11 -5.16 2.42 -7.03
N GLN A 12 -3.86 2.47 -7.34
CA GLN A 12 -3.23 1.85 -8.50
C GLN A 12 -2.66 0.46 -8.17
N LEU A 13 -2.50 0.09 -6.89
CA LEU A 13 -1.85 -1.18 -6.50
C LEU A 13 -2.48 -2.42 -7.14
N HIS A 14 -3.81 -2.43 -7.26
CA HIS A 14 -4.54 -3.55 -7.89
C HIS A 14 -4.23 -3.76 -9.38
N GLN A 15 -3.59 -2.80 -10.05
CA GLN A 15 -3.18 -2.87 -11.46
C GLN A 15 -1.72 -3.28 -11.61
N ILE A 16 -0.97 -3.41 -10.51
CA ILE A 16 0.44 -3.76 -10.53
C ILE A 16 0.59 -5.28 -10.56
N ASP A 17 1.44 -5.75 -11.46
CA ASP A 17 1.73 -7.17 -11.61
C ASP A 17 2.34 -7.76 -10.35
N LYS A 18 1.92 -8.99 -10.04
CA LYS A 18 2.48 -9.77 -8.94
C LYS A 18 3.98 -9.96 -9.15
N GLY A 19 4.73 -9.89 -8.07
CA GLY A 19 6.19 -9.94 -8.09
C GLY A 19 6.87 -8.58 -8.24
N SER A 20 6.15 -7.54 -8.68
CA SER A 20 6.74 -6.20 -8.81
C SER A 20 7.03 -5.57 -7.45
N LYS A 21 8.14 -4.82 -7.38
CA LYS A 21 8.47 -4.01 -6.19
C LYS A 21 7.78 -2.65 -6.24
N VAL A 22 7.03 -2.31 -5.19
CA VAL A 22 6.26 -1.06 -5.08
C VAL A 22 6.68 -0.24 -3.87
N ARG A 23 6.49 1.08 -3.98
CA ARG A 23 6.51 2.03 -2.87
C ARG A 23 5.24 2.87 -2.91
N PHE A 24 4.56 3.00 -1.78
CA PHE A 24 3.33 3.79 -1.69
C PHE A 24 3.17 4.39 -0.28
N LEU A 25 2.34 5.42 -0.20
CA LEU A 25 1.93 6.05 1.06
C LEU A 25 0.54 5.55 1.43
N ALA A 26 0.34 5.23 2.71
CA ALA A 26 -0.96 4.81 3.21
C ALA A 26 -1.15 5.09 4.69
N CYS A 27 -2.41 5.14 5.12
CA CYS A 27 -2.82 5.32 6.50
C CYS A 27 -3.18 3.99 7.14
N VAL A 28 -2.70 3.76 8.36
CA VAL A 28 -3.07 2.59 9.17
C VAL A 28 -4.53 2.65 9.58
N HIS A 29 -5.27 1.57 9.31
CA HIS A 29 -6.66 1.39 9.75
C HIS A 29 -6.80 0.32 10.81
N ASN A 30 -5.98 -0.73 10.75
CA ASN A 30 -5.98 -1.81 11.71
C ASN A 30 -4.64 -2.54 11.68
N TYR A 31 -4.23 -3.03 12.84
CA TYR A 31 -3.15 -3.99 12.98
C TYR A 31 -3.71 -5.30 13.56
N ASP A 32 -3.42 -6.41 12.90
CA ASP A 32 -3.68 -7.75 13.42
C ASP A 32 -2.35 -8.38 13.86
N GLY A 33 -2.15 -8.45 15.18
CA GLY A 33 -0.95 -9.01 15.79
C GLY A 33 -0.85 -10.54 15.72
N GLN A 34 -1.95 -11.26 15.46
CA GLN A 34 -1.89 -12.71 15.28
C GLN A 34 -1.33 -13.08 13.91
N THR A 35 -1.74 -12.33 12.88
CA THR A 35 -1.29 -12.57 11.51
C THR A 35 -0.13 -11.66 11.08
N ALA A 36 0.33 -10.77 11.94
CA ALA A 36 1.33 -9.73 11.66
C ALA A 36 1.02 -8.99 10.35
N ARG A 37 -0.21 -8.45 10.25
CA ARG A 37 -0.69 -7.72 9.06
C ARG A 37 -1.27 -6.36 9.41
N LEU A 38 -0.99 -5.39 8.55
CA LEU A 38 -1.59 -4.07 8.57
C LEU A 38 -2.66 -3.96 7.47
N THR A 39 -3.80 -3.40 7.85
CA THR A 39 -4.81 -2.92 6.89
C THR A 39 -4.54 -1.44 6.65
N LEU A 40 -4.16 -1.09 5.43
CA LEU A 40 -3.82 0.27 5.04
C LEU A 40 -4.79 0.82 3.99
N LYS A 41 -5.14 2.10 4.11
CA LYS A 41 -6.04 2.80 3.18
C LYS A 41 -5.50 4.18 2.80
N ASP A 42 -6.14 4.80 1.81
CA ASP A 42 -5.71 6.08 1.23
C ASP A 42 -6.16 7.33 2.00
N ARG A 43 -6.95 7.14 3.07
CA ARG A 43 -7.46 8.22 3.94
C ARG A 43 -7.95 7.67 5.27
N TYR A 44 -8.18 8.57 6.23
CA TYR A 44 -8.82 8.25 7.51
C TYR A 44 -9.80 9.37 7.94
N PRO A 45 -11.02 9.03 8.37
CA PRO A 45 -11.64 7.71 8.30
C PRO A 45 -12.03 7.38 6.84
N ALA A 46 -11.90 6.10 6.48
CA ALA A 46 -12.25 5.59 5.15
C ALA A 46 -13.42 4.59 5.26
N THR A 47 -14.61 5.17 5.44
CA THR A 47 -15.88 4.46 5.62
C THR A 47 -16.60 4.19 4.30
N SER A 48 -16.17 4.81 3.20
CA SER A 48 -16.83 4.63 1.90
C SER A 48 -16.57 3.22 1.34
N PRO A 49 -17.61 2.52 0.83
CA PRO A 49 -17.44 1.26 0.12
C PRO A 49 -16.51 1.43 -1.10
N GLY A 50 -15.67 0.42 -1.36
CA GLY A 50 -14.77 0.42 -2.52
C GLY A 50 -13.48 1.23 -2.33
N THR A 51 -13.21 1.73 -1.12
CA THR A 51 -11.94 2.38 -0.82
C THR A 51 -10.76 1.44 -1.08
N PRO A 52 -9.74 1.86 -1.85
CA PRO A 52 -8.53 1.07 -2.05
C PRO A 52 -7.93 0.63 -0.73
N THR A 53 -7.59 -0.65 -0.63
CA THR A 53 -7.11 -1.25 0.61
C THR A 53 -5.90 -2.11 0.31
N ALA A 54 -4.80 -1.89 1.02
CA ALA A 54 -3.66 -2.79 1.00
C ALA A 54 -3.64 -3.61 2.30
N ILE A 55 -3.50 -4.92 2.17
CA ILE A 55 -3.17 -5.80 3.29
C ILE A 55 -1.67 -6.05 3.23
N VAL A 56 -0.94 -5.58 4.23
CA VAL A 56 0.52 -5.59 4.25
C VAL A 56 1.00 -6.54 5.32
N SER A 57 1.68 -7.62 4.93
CA SER A 57 2.41 -8.49 5.86
C SER A 57 3.69 -7.79 6.31
N ILE A 58 3.88 -7.70 7.63
CA ILE A 58 5.06 -7.09 8.25
C ILE A 58 6.04 -8.10 8.84
N HIS A 59 5.85 -9.40 8.61
CA HIS A 59 6.72 -10.46 9.14
C HIS A 59 8.22 -10.21 8.88
N GLY A 60 8.58 -9.78 7.66
CA GLY A 60 9.97 -9.53 7.30
C GLY A 60 10.58 -8.25 7.89
N VAL A 61 9.78 -7.40 8.53
CA VAL A 61 10.20 -6.11 9.10
C VAL A 61 9.74 -5.91 10.55
N ILE A 62 9.26 -6.98 11.19
CA ILE A 62 8.59 -6.90 12.50
C ILE A 62 9.51 -6.35 13.59
N ASP A 63 10.80 -6.68 13.55
CA ASP A 63 11.80 -6.23 14.51
C ASP A 63 12.02 -4.71 14.46
N GLY A 64 11.70 -4.06 13.33
CA GLY A 64 11.78 -2.61 13.15
C GLY A 64 10.50 -1.86 13.49
N MET A 65 9.43 -2.57 13.90
CA MET A 65 8.13 -1.97 14.20
C MET A 65 8.05 -1.47 15.64
N ASN A 66 7.41 -0.33 15.82
CA ASN A 66 7.13 0.25 17.12
C ASN A 66 5.64 0.63 17.21
N HIS A 67 5.20 1.04 18.40
CA HIS A 67 3.79 1.37 18.62
C HIS A 67 3.28 2.50 17.71
N GLU A 68 4.11 3.51 17.43
CA GLU A 68 3.74 4.66 16.58
C GLU A 68 3.46 4.23 15.13
N LEU A 69 4.22 3.28 14.61
CA LEU A 69 4.03 2.75 13.26
C LEU A 69 2.79 1.84 13.14
N LEU A 70 2.31 1.29 14.25
CA LEU A 70 1.15 0.40 14.31
C LEU A 70 -0.14 1.14 14.70
N GLU A 71 -0.04 2.42 15.07
CA GLU A 71 -1.16 3.21 15.56
C GLU A 71 -2.17 3.51 14.44
N THR A 72 -3.45 3.32 14.71
CA THR A 72 -4.53 3.69 13.80
C THR A 72 -4.48 5.20 13.51
N GLY A 73 -4.47 5.56 12.23
CA GLY A 73 -4.32 6.94 11.79
C GLY A 73 -2.87 7.33 11.44
N ALA A 74 -1.88 6.51 11.78
CA ALA A 74 -0.49 6.76 11.39
C ALA A 74 -0.33 6.69 9.86
N TRP A 75 0.41 7.65 9.31
CA TRP A 75 0.78 7.68 7.90
C TRP A 75 2.13 7.01 7.71
N LEU A 76 2.17 6.03 6.81
CA LEU A 76 3.33 5.19 6.58
C LEU A 76 3.73 5.22 5.11
N ASN A 77 5.04 5.32 4.87
CA ASN A 77 5.62 4.90 3.62
C ASN A 77 5.89 3.39 3.70
N VAL A 78 5.42 2.65 2.69
CA VAL A 78 5.58 1.20 2.61
C VAL A 78 6.32 0.87 1.32
N MET A 79 7.37 0.05 1.44
CA MET A 79 8.02 -0.59 0.31
C MET A 79 7.91 -2.11 0.44
N GLY A 80 7.48 -2.77 -0.63
CA GLY A 80 7.27 -4.21 -0.62
C GLY A 80 6.97 -4.79 -1.98
N TYR A 81 6.70 -6.08 -2.02
CA TYR A 81 6.35 -6.81 -3.23
C TYR A 81 4.86 -7.08 -3.30
N VAL A 82 4.29 -6.94 -4.49
CA VAL A 82 2.91 -7.37 -4.74
C VAL A 82 2.86 -8.89 -4.77
N ARG A 83 2.00 -9.49 -3.95
CA ARG A 83 1.89 -10.94 -3.80
C ARG A 83 0.45 -11.41 -4.05
N SER A 84 0.30 -12.71 -4.29
CA SER A 84 -1.03 -13.33 -4.26
C SER A 84 -1.60 -13.26 -2.85
N SER A 85 -2.88 -12.93 -2.73
CA SER A 85 -3.56 -12.93 -1.44
C SER A 85 -3.52 -14.34 -0.82
N PRO A 86 -3.19 -14.46 0.47
CA PRO A 86 -3.21 -15.73 1.18
C PRO A 86 -4.65 -16.29 1.28
N PRO A 87 -4.81 -17.62 1.43
CA PRO A 87 -6.11 -18.28 1.33
C PRO A 87 -7.15 -17.78 2.34
N ASP A 88 -6.71 -17.34 3.52
CA ASP A 88 -7.53 -16.78 4.59
C ASP A 88 -8.16 -15.42 4.24
N LEU A 89 -7.59 -14.68 3.29
CA LEU A 89 -8.15 -13.44 2.75
C LEU A 89 -9.03 -13.68 1.51
N VAL A 90 -8.95 -14.85 0.89
CA VAL A 90 -9.76 -15.22 -0.29
C VAL A 90 -11.08 -15.81 0.22
N THR A 91 -12.07 -14.95 0.47
CA THR A 91 -13.41 -15.45 0.75
C THR A 91 -14.00 -16.12 -0.50
N SER A 92 -14.50 -17.35 -0.38
CA SER A 92 -14.95 -18.24 -1.46
C SER A 92 -16.18 -17.77 -2.25
N LYS A 93 -16.55 -16.48 -2.19
CA LYS A 93 -17.68 -15.92 -2.94
C LYS A 93 -17.20 -14.74 -3.78
N PRO A 94 -17.19 -14.85 -5.12
CA PRO A 94 -16.95 -13.70 -5.99
C PRO A 94 -18.17 -12.79 -5.94
N ASN A 95 -18.28 -11.96 -4.90
CA ASN A 95 -19.32 -10.93 -4.87
C ASN A 95 -18.90 -9.80 -5.82
N ARG A 96 -19.24 -9.98 -7.11
CA ARG A 96 -18.98 -9.08 -8.24
C ARG A 96 -19.61 -7.66 -8.09
N SER A 97 -20.13 -7.30 -6.92
CA SER A 97 -20.96 -6.09 -6.75
C SER A 97 -20.30 -4.94 -6.01
N LYS A 98 -19.17 -5.10 -5.31
CA LYS A 98 -18.37 -3.98 -4.75
C LYS A 98 -16.90 -4.37 -4.69
N THR A 99 -16.19 -4.18 -5.80
CA THR A 99 -14.74 -4.43 -5.91
C THR A 99 -13.95 -3.50 -4.97
N ALA A 100 -13.83 -3.88 -3.70
CA ALA A 100 -12.75 -3.37 -2.87
C ALA A 100 -11.46 -3.78 -3.59
N ARG A 101 -10.71 -2.79 -4.08
CA ARG A 101 -9.40 -2.97 -4.72
C ARG A 101 -8.41 -3.39 -3.64
N LEU A 102 -8.50 -4.65 -3.24
CA LEU A 102 -7.67 -5.25 -2.21
C LEU A 102 -6.40 -5.81 -2.83
N THR A 103 -5.26 -5.36 -2.35
CA THR A 103 -3.95 -5.84 -2.80
C THR A 103 -3.14 -6.34 -1.61
N TYR A 104 -2.54 -7.53 -1.75
CA TYR A 104 -1.68 -8.10 -0.72
C TYR A 104 -0.22 -7.76 -1.00
N ILE A 105 0.47 -7.22 0.01
CA ILE A 105 1.85 -6.76 -0.08
C ILE A 105 2.68 -7.46 0.99
N GLU A 106 3.87 -7.92 0.61
CA GLU A 106 4.91 -8.36 1.54
C GLU A 106 5.90 -7.22 1.76
N ALA A 107 5.91 -6.64 2.96
CA ALA A 107 6.75 -5.50 3.26
C ALA A 107 8.22 -5.87 3.38
N THR A 108 9.06 -5.01 2.84
CA THR A 108 10.52 -5.05 2.96
C THR A 108 11.07 -3.84 3.72
N MET A 109 10.30 -2.75 3.77
CA MET A 109 10.65 -1.56 4.54
C MET A 109 9.38 -0.77 4.86
N ILE A 110 9.28 -0.27 6.08
CA ILE A 110 8.19 0.61 6.54
C ILE A 110 8.81 1.73 7.38
N TRP A 111 8.36 2.96 7.17
CA TRP A 111 8.76 4.10 8.00
C TRP A 111 7.63 5.12 8.10
N SER A 112 7.66 5.89 9.19
CA SER A 112 6.69 6.95 9.43
C SER A 112 6.82 8.02 8.36
N ALA A 113 5.67 8.47 7.87
CA ALA A 113 5.56 9.60 6.96
C ALA A 113 5.39 10.92 7.74
N GLY A 114 5.14 10.86 9.06
CA GLY A 114 4.87 12.01 9.90
C GLY A 114 3.62 12.78 9.48
N ALA A 115 3.63 14.09 9.75
CA ALA A 115 2.56 14.98 9.31
C ALA A 115 2.66 15.22 7.80
N ILE A 116 1.73 14.65 7.03
CA ILE A 116 1.70 14.78 5.57
C ILE A 116 0.49 15.59 5.10
N LYS A 117 0.75 16.52 4.17
CA LYS A 117 -0.26 17.15 3.32
C LYS A 117 -0.56 16.24 2.13
N LEU A 118 -1.67 15.53 2.18
CA LEU A 118 -2.01 14.46 1.23
C LEU A 118 -2.22 14.97 -0.20
N ASP A 119 -2.80 16.14 -0.34
CA ASP A 119 -3.00 16.85 -1.61
C ASP A 119 -1.66 17.11 -2.31
N VAL A 120 -0.69 17.65 -1.58
CA VAL A 120 0.66 17.93 -2.09
C VAL A 120 1.37 16.64 -2.48
N TYR A 121 1.31 15.61 -1.62
CA TYR A 121 1.92 14.32 -1.91
C TYR A 121 1.33 13.69 -3.18
N GLN A 122 0.00 13.66 -3.29
CA GLN A 122 -0.70 13.05 -4.40
C GLN A 122 -0.43 13.75 -5.74
N ALA A 123 -0.34 15.09 -5.71
CA ALA A 123 0.06 15.88 -6.87
C ALA A 123 1.51 15.56 -7.28
N ALA A 124 2.44 15.52 -6.33
CA ALA A 124 3.84 15.17 -6.60
C ALA A 124 4.00 13.76 -7.21
N VAL A 125 3.23 12.76 -6.74
CA VAL A 125 3.24 11.41 -7.37
C VAL A 125 2.74 11.45 -8.80
N THR A 126 1.67 12.20 -9.09
CA THR A 126 1.18 12.38 -10.47
C THR A 126 2.25 13.03 -11.34
N SER A 127 2.83 14.15 -10.92
CA SER A 127 3.84 14.85 -11.71
C SER A 127 5.06 13.98 -11.98
N LEU A 128 5.50 13.18 -11.00
CA LEU A 128 6.59 12.23 -11.21
C LEU A 128 6.26 11.19 -12.29
N GLN A 129 5.04 10.63 -12.25
CA GLN A 129 4.58 9.64 -13.23
C GLN A 129 4.47 10.24 -14.65
N GLU A 130 4.05 11.51 -14.75
CA GLU A 130 3.99 12.24 -16.02
C GLU A 130 5.40 12.44 -16.61
N THR A 131 6.35 12.92 -15.80
CA THR A 131 7.73 13.13 -16.26
C THR A 131 8.43 11.83 -16.67
N ALA A 132 8.12 10.70 -16.02
CA ALA A 132 8.68 9.40 -16.36
C ALA A 132 8.10 8.79 -17.63
N THR A 133 6.98 9.32 -18.14
CA THR A 133 6.34 8.88 -19.39
C THR A 133 6.88 9.63 -20.62
N ILE A 134 7.60 10.74 -20.41
CA ILE A 134 8.22 11.53 -21.48
C ILE A 134 9.65 11.01 -21.68
N GLU A 135 9.81 9.92 -22.44
CA GLU A 135 11.11 9.65 -23.07
C GLU A 135 11.36 10.67 -24.20
N PRO A 136 12.60 11.13 -24.40
CA PRO A 136 12.92 12.07 -25.48
C PRO A 136 12.74 11.41 -26.86
N PRO A 137 12.28 12.14 -27.89
CA PRO A 137 12.33 11.64 -29.26
C PRO A 137 13.79 11.50 -29.73
N ASP A 138 14.10 10.33 -30.31
CA ASP A 138 15.35 10.06 -31.05
C ASP A 138 15.57 11.04 -32.23
#